data_AF-A0A7W1TNZ0-F1
#
_entry.id   AF-A0A7W1TNZ0-F1
#
_cell.length_a   1.000
_cell.length_b   1.000
_cell.length_c   1.000
_cell.angle_alpha   90.00
_cell.angle_beta   90.00
_cell.angle_gamma   90.00
#
_symmetry.space_group_name_H-M   'P 1'
#
loop_
_entity.id
_entity.type
_entity.pdbx_description
1 polymer ?
#
loop_
_entity_poly.entity_id
_entity_poly.type
_entity_poly.pdbx_seq_one_letter_code
_entity_poly.pdbx_strand_id
1 'polypeptide(L)'
;MAEHAPNALGEAPVDDAWYLENRAAIAEQTRQRRARASSRVAMHRGRAARAGVVNTLTTEEWLAILRLARGVCHYCERQVGSAQLTLDHVVPISRGGANTAENVVPACFPCNARKSRHLVDEIPVVTVQVVDDLALRLQRGSQAILLLRSQVAALIDELQSYCL
;
A
#
# COMPACT_ATOMS: atom_id res chain seq x y z
N MET A 1 -16.09 7.56 -30.01
CA MET A 1 -15.35 6.79 -29.00
C MET A 1 -14.61 7.79 -28.15
N ALA A 2 -15.14 8.16 -26.98
CA ALA A 2 -14.51 9.17 -26.14
C ALA A 2 -13.48 8.49 -25.23
N GLU A 3 -12.21 8.54 -25.63
CA GLU A 3 -11.08 8.17 -24.81
C GLU A 3 -10.93 9.17 -23.66
N HIS A 4 -11.54 8.87 -22.51
CA HIS A 4 -11.24 9.60 -21.29
C HIS A 4 -9.98 8.98 -20.67
N ALA A 5 -8.85 9.67 -20.85
CA ALA A 5 -7.60 9.32 -20.20
C ALA A 5 -7.82 9.26 -18.67
N PRO A 6 -7.16 8.32 -17.96
CA PRO A 6 -7.23 8.29 -16.50
C PRO A 6 -6.76 9.62 -15.93
N ASN A 7 -7.35 10.05 -14.81
CA ASN A 7 -7.00 11.32 -14.18
C ASN A 7 -5.51 11.31 -13.74
N ALA A 8 -4.98 12.47 -13.35
CA ALA A 8 -3.57 12.62 -12.95
C ALA A 8 -3.11 11.69 -11.79
N LEU A 9 -4.05 10.99 -11.14
CA LEU A 9 -3.82 10.01 -10.08
C LEU A 9 -3.92 8.55 -10.55
N GLY A 10 -4.24 8.30 -11.83
CA GLY A 10 -4.47 6.97 -12.38
C GLY A 10 -5.82 6.36 -12.00
N GLU A 11 -6.77 7.18 -11.54
CA GLU A 11 -8.13 6.77 -11.18
C GLU A 11 -9.10 7.01 -12.35
N ALA A 12 -10.18 6.23 -12.36
CA ALA A 12 -11.25 6.32 -13.34
C ALA A 12 -11.91 7.71 -13.35
N PRO A 13 -12.44 8.19 -14.50
CA PRO A 13 -13.32 9.35 -14.55
C PRO A 13 -14.51 9.20 -13.60
N VAL A 14 -14.93 10.30 -12.98
CA VAL A 14 -16.00 10.34 -11.95
C VAL A 14 -17.39 10.53 -12.57
N ASP A 15 -17.57 10.18 -13.84
CA ASP A 15 -18.89 10.25 -14.48
C ASP A 15 -19.62 8.90 -14.37
N ASP A 16 -20.88 8.95 -13.95
CA ASP A 16 -21.68 7.75 -13.66
C ASP A 16 -21.94 6.90 -14.91
N ALA A 17 -21.99 7.52 -16.10
CA ALA A 17 -22.25 6.83 -17.36
C ALA A 17 -21.07 5.94 -17.77
N TRP A 18 -19.86 6.50 -17.78
CA TRP A 18 -18.61 5.80 -18.03
C TRP A 18 -18.39 4.71 -16.98
N TYR A 19 -18.67 4.97 -15.70
CA TYR A 19 -18.54 3.95 -14.65
C TYR A 19 -19.47 2.76 -14.90
N LEU A 20 -20.73 3.02 -15.25
CA LEU A 20 -21.70 1.96 -15.56
C LEU A 20 -21.29 1.16 -16.80
N GLU A 21 -20.84 1.84 -17.87
CA GLU A 21 -20.33 1.22 -19.10
C GLU A 21 -19.08 0.37 -18.85
N ASN A 22 -18.20 0.79 -17.94
CA ASN A 22 -16.92 0.13 -17.67
C ASN A 22 -16.93 -0.76 -16.41
N ARG A 23 -18.07 -0.91 -15.72
CA ARG A 23 -18.15 -1.60 -14.42
C ARG A 23 -17.56 -3.00 -14.40
N ALA A 24 -17.75 -3.76 -15.49
CA ALA A 24 -17.23 -5.11 -15.63
C ALA A 24 -15.71 -5.12 -15.79
N ALA A 25 -15.18 -4.21 -16.61
CA ALA A 25 -13.74 -4.04 -16.81
C ALA A 25 -13.05 -3.55 -15.53
N ILE A 26 -13.66 -2.62 -14.81
CA ILE A 26 -13.17 -2.13 -13.50
C ILE A 26 -13.16 -3.26 -12.47
N ALA A 27 -14.23 -4.05 -12.40
CA ALA A 27 -14.31 -5.20 -11.49
C ALA A 27 -13.24 -6.25 -11.80
N GLU A 28 -13.01 -6.56 -13.07
CA GLU A 28 -11.98 -7.49 -13.51
C GLU A 28 -10.57 -6.93 -13.22
N GLN A 29 -10.32 -5.66 -13.53
CA GLN A 29 -9.04 -5.02 -13.20
C GLN A 29 -8.77 -5.05 -11.69
N THR A 30 -9.79 -4.80 -10.87
CA THR A 30 -9.71 -4.87 -9.41
C THR A 30 -9.40 -6.29 -8.95
N ARG A 31 -10.07 -7.29 -9.52
CA ARG A 31 -9.83 -8.71 -9.26
C ARG A 31 -8.39 -9.10 -9.59
N GLN A 32 -7.90 -8.72 -10.76
CA GLN A 32 -6.52 -8.99 -11.20
C GLN A 32 -5.49 -8.32 -10.28
N ARG A 33 -5.72 -7.06 -9.88
CA ARG A 33 -4.86 -6.35 -8.93
C ARG A 33 -4.79 -7.08 -7.59
N ARG A 34 -5.94 -7.49 -7.05
CA ARG A 34 -6.02 -8.24 -5.79
C ARG A 34 -5.36 -9.61 -5.89
N ALA A 35 -5.58 -10.35 -6.98
CA ALA A 35 -4.95 -11.64 -7.22
C ALA A 35 -3.41 -11.52 -7.24
N ARG A 36 -2.86 -10.57 -8.00
CA ARG A 36 -1.42 -10.30 -8.05
C ARG A 36 -0.84 -9.93 -6.69
N ALA A 37 -1.55 -9.10 -5.92
CA ALA A 37 -1.15 -8.72 -4.57
C ALA A 37 -1.12 -9.94 -3.63
N SER A 38 -2.18 -10.76 -3.65
CA SER A 38 -2.30 -11.98 -2.85
C SER A 38 -1.19 -12.98 -3.16
N SER A 39 -0.92 -13.26 -4.45
CA SER A 39 0.15 -14.18 -4.85
C SER A 39 1.52 -13.71 -4.37
N ARG A 40 1.81 -12.40 -4.45
CA ARG A 40 3.06 -11.84 -3.94
C ARG A 40 3.17 -12.01 -2.43
N VAL A 41 2.14 -11.64 -1.67
CA VAL A 41 2.14 -11.79 -0.22
C VAL A 41 2.30 -13.26 0.18
N ALA A 42 1.61 -14.19 -0.47
CA ALA A 42 1.74 -15.63 -0.21
C ALA A 42 3.18 -16.13 -0.44
N MET A 43 3.83 -15.71 -1.54
CA MET A 43 5.22 -16.06 -1.82
C MET A 43 6.17 -15.60 -0.70
N HIS A 44 6.03 -14.36 -0.23
CA HIS A 44 6.89 -13.83 0.84
C HIS A 44 6.55 -14.42 2.21
N ARG A 45 5.28 -14.76 2.48
CA ARG A 45 4.88 -15.53 3.67
C ARG A 45 5.59 -16.87 3.74
N GLY A 46 5.68 -17.60 2.63
CA GLY A 46 6.40 -18.87 2.56
C GLY A 46 7.92 -18.73 2.77
N ARG A 47 8.52 -17.59 2.37
CA ARG A 47 9.93 -17.28 2.67
C ARG A 47 10.13 -16.98 4.15
N ALA A 48 9.27 -16.15 4.73
CA ALA A 48 9.34 -15.73 6.12
C ALA A 48 9.16 -16.91 7.08
N ALA A 49 8.18 -17.78 6.80
CA ALA A 49 7.94 -19.00 7.59
C ALA A 49 9.16 -19.92 7.62
N ARG A 50 9.81 -20.15 6.47
CA ARG A 50 11.05 -20.95 6.39
C ARG A 50 12.24 -20.33 7.13
N ALA A 51 12.28 -19.01 7.21
CA ALA A 51 13.33 -18.28 7.93
C ALA A 51 13.02 -18.13 9.43
N GLY A 52 11.82 -18.53 9.90
CA GLY A 52 11.42 -18.37 11.30
C GLY A 52 11.27 -16.92 11.75
N VAL A 53 11.06 -15.99 10.83
CA VAL A 53 10.89 -14.55 11.15
C VAL A 53 9.41 -14.20 11.34
N VAL A 54 9.15 -13.09 12.04
CA VAL A 54 7.80 -12.54 12.22
C VAL A 54 7.11 -12.37 10.85
N ASN A 55 5.84 -12.80 10.75
CA ASN A 55 5.17 -12.98 9.47
C ASN A 55 3.69 -12.57 9.54
N THR A 56 3.42 -11.27 9.61
CA THR A 56 2.06 -10.73 9.79
C THR A 56 1.48 -10.09 8.54
N LEU A 57 2.30 -9.77 7.51
CA LEU A 57 1.84 -9.03 6.33
C LEU A 57 0.63 -9.69 5.63
N THR A 58 -0.39 -8.88 5.39
CA THR A 58 -1.65 -9.23 4.73
C THR A 58 -1.72 -8.69 3.30
N THR A 59 -2.68 -9.20 2.53
CA THR A 59 -2.93 -8.70 1.16
C THR A 59 -3.47 -7.27 1.19
N GLU A 60 -4.28 -6.96 2.20
CA GLU A 60 -4.92 -5.66 2.42
C GLU A 60 -3.89 -4.58 2.70
N GLU A 61 -2.93 -4.85 3.60
CA GLU A 61 -1.82 -3.96 3.90
C GLU A 61 -0.95 -3.72 2.66
N TRP A 62 -0.62 -4.78 1.92
CA TRP A 62 0.17 -4.62 0.70
C TRP A 62 -0.56 -3.78 -0.37
N LEU A 63 -1.88 -3.96 -0.53
CA LEU A 63 -2.68 -3.12 -1.41
C LEU A 63 -2.74 -1.67 -0.91
N ALA A 64 -2.80 -1.43 0.40
CA ALA A 64 -2.76 -0.08 0.96
C ALA A 64 -1.41 0.60 0.67
N ILE A 65 -0.29 -0.11 0.86
CA ILE A 65 1.06 0.38 0.53
C ILE A 65 1.15 0.75 -0.96
N LEU A 66 0.66 -0.11 -1.87
CA LEU A 66 0.66 0.18 -3.30
C LEU A 66 -0.19 1.40 -3.69
N ARG A 67 -1.31 1.64 -3.00
CA ARG A 67 -2.14 2.84 -3.20
C ARG A 67 -1.42 4.10 -2.72
N LEU A 68 -0.84 4.05 -1.53
CA LEU A 68 -0.08 5.17 -0.96
C LEU A 68 1.14 5.53 -1.80
N ALA A 69 1.82 4.54 -2.37
CA ALA A 69 2.97 4.74 -3.24
C ALA A 69 2.61 5.35 -4.60
N ARG A 70 1.34 5.33 -5.02
CA ARG A 70 0.86 5.92 -6.29
C ARG A 70 1.67 5.49 -7.53
N GLY A 71 2.25 4.29 -7.51
CA GLY A 71 3.08 3.81 -8.63
C GLY A 71 4.53 4.33 -8.64
N VAL A 72 4.98 4.98 -7.56
CA VAL A 72 6.35 5.45 -7.36
C VAL A 72 7.20 4.36 -6.69
N CYS A 73 8.42 4.19 -7.17
CA CYS A 73 9.40 3.30 -6.53
C CYS A 73 10.00 3.94 -5.28
N HIS A 74 10.04 3.23 -4.16
CA HIS A 74 10.62 3.71 -2.91
C HIS A 74 12.11 4.09 -3.01
N TYR A 75 12.89 3.39 -3.85
CA TYR A 75 14.35 3.59 -3.89
C TYR A 75 14.84 4.60 -4.93
N CYS A 76 14.15 4.73 -6.06
CA CYS A 76 14.57 5.62 -7.13
C CYS A 76 13.58 6.75 -7.41
N GLU A 77 12.45 6.75 -6.70
CA GLU A 77 11.41 7.79 -6.75
C GLU A 77 10.80 8.01 -8.14
N ARG A 78 11.10 7.14 -9.10
CA ARG A 78 10.51 7.20 -10.43
C ARG A 78 9.09 6.66 -10.42
N GLN A 79 8.22 7.33 -11.18
CA GLN A 79 6.89 6.84 -11.55
C GLN A 79 7.03 5.65 -12.51
N VAL A 80 6.69 4.46 -12.05
CA VAL A 80 6.76 3.20 -12.84
C VAL A 80 5.39 2.53 -12.98
N GLY A 81 4.40 2.98 -12.20
CA GLY A 81 3.06 2.40 -12.17
C GLY A 81 2.96 1.16 -11.29
N SER A 82 1.79 0.97 -10.65
CA SER A 82 1.59 -0.08 -9.64
C SER A 82 1.81 -1.51 -10.16
N ALA A 83 1.65 -1.75 -11.46
CA ALA A 83 1.89 -3.06 -12.06
C ALA A 83 3.38 -3.46 -12.05
N GLN A 84 4.29 -2.48 -12.16
CA GLN A 84 5.74 -2.68 -12.19
C GLN A 84 6.38 -2.68 -10.79
N LEU A 85 5.62 -2.30 -9.76
CA LEU A 85 6.07 -2.36 -8.38
C LEU A 85 6.06 -3.81 -7.87
N THR A 86 7.13 -4.14 -7.18
CA THR A 86 7.39 -5.41 -6.48
C THR A 86 7.47 -5.16 -4.99
N LEU A 87 7.25 -6.23 -4.21
CA LEU A 87 7.38 -6.20 -2.75
C LEU A 87 8.85 -6.44 -2.41
N ASP A 88 9.48 -5.49 -1.73
CA ASP A 88 10.84 -5.64 -1.20
C ASP A 88 10.84 -5.44 0.32
N HIS A 89 11.73 -6.16 1.00
CA HIS A 89 11.93 -6.08 2.44
C HIS A 89 13.07 -5.13 2.75
N VAL A 90 12.83 -4.04 3.48
CA VAL A 90 13.86 -3.03 3.85
C VAL A 90 15.03 -3.71 4.53
N VAL A 91 14.75 -4.50 5.58
CA VAL A 91 15.66 -5.50 6.13
C VAL A 91 15.33 -6.85 5.48
N PRO A 92 16.25 -7.47 4.71
CA PRO A 92 15.99 -8.73 4.04
C PRO A 92 15.62 -9.87 5.02
N ILE A 93 14.68 -10.74 4.63
CA ILE A 93 14.32 -11.95 5.40
C ILE A 93 15.55 -12.81 5.73
N SER A 94 16.51 -12.93 4.80
CA SER A 94 17.74 -13.69 5.00
C SER A 94 18.67 -13.11 6.08
N ARG A 95 18.39 -11.89 6.56
CA ARG A 95 19.10 -11.21 7.64
C ARG A 95 18.21 -11.02 8.88
N GLY A 96 17.16 -11.82 9.03
CA GLY A 96 16.24 -11.76 10.16
C GLY A 96 15.14 -10.70 10.03
N GLY A 97 15.03 -10.03 8.87
CA GLY A 97 13.97 -9.04 8.65
C GLY A 97 12.58 -9.66 8.64
N ALA A 98 11.65 -9.00 9.33
CA ALA A 98 10.28 -9.47 9.47
C ALA A 98 9.46 -9.27 8.17
N ASN A 99 8.49 -10.14 7.91
CA ASN A 99 7.51 -9.95 6.86
C ASN A 99 6.25 -9.27 7.43
N THR A 100 6.36 -7.96 7.64
CA THR A 100 5.31 -7.09 8.19
C THR A 100 5.14 -5.84 7.32
N ALA A 101 4.06 -5.08 7.51
CA ALA A 101 3.79 -3.87 6.75
C ALA A 101 4.89 -2.79 6.93
N GLU A 102 5.52 -2.75 8.10
CA GLU A 102 6.55 -1.77 8.46
C GLU A 102 7.90 -2.04 7.80
N ASN A 103 8.19 -3.31 7.46
CA ASN A 103 9.45 -3.72 6.86
C ASN A 103 9.35 -3.97 5.35
N VAL A 104 8.21 -3.68 4.71
CA VAL A 104 8.04 -3.85 3.26
C VAL A 104 7.76 -2.54 2.55
N VAL A 105 8.39 -2.38 1.39
CA VAL A 105 8.26 -1.19 0.54
C VAL A 105 8.02 -1.59 -0.92
N PRO A 106 7.35 -0.73 -1.71
CA PRO A 106 7.19 -0.95 -3.13
C PRO A 106 8.43 -0.51 -3.90
N ALA A 107 9.04 -1.43 -4.62
CA ALA A 107 10.24 -1.19 -5.42
C ALA A 107 10.06 -1.63 -6.86
N CYS A 108 10.58 -0.86 -7.83
CA CYS A 108 10.66 -1.33 -9.21
C CYS A 108 11.64 -2.51 -9.31
N PHE A 109 11.44 -3.38 -10.31
CA PHE A 109 12.27 -4.57 -10.49
C PHE A 109 13.79 -4.26 -10.53
N PRO A 110 14.28 -3.25 -11.27
CA PRO A 110 15.72 -2.94 -11.29
C PRO A 110 16.28 -2.57 -9.91
N CYS A 111 15.55 -1.78 -9.13
CA CYS A 111 15.98 -1.39 -7.78
C CYS A 111 15.97 -2.58 -6.82
N ASN A 112 14.90 -3.38 -6.84
CA ASN A 112 14.78 -4.57 -6.00
C ASN A 112 15.88 -5.60 -6.34
N ALA A 113 16.14 -5.83 -7.64
CA ALA A 113 17.19 -6.73 -8.10
C ALA A 113 18.59 -6.24 -7.70
N ARG A 114 18.85 -4.93 -7.80
CA ARG A 114 20.11 -4.32 -7.36
C ARG A 114 20.30 -4.45 -5.85
N LYS A 115 19.21 -4.29 -5.07
CA LYS A 115 19.24 -4.47 -3.62
C LYS A 115 19.50 -5.91 -3.21
N SER A 116 18.75 -6.85 -3.79
CA SER A 116 18.89 -8.29 -3.50
C SER A 116 18.91 -8.57 -1.99
N ARG A 117 19.95 -9.24 -1.49
CA ARG A 117 20.15 -9.61 -0.08
C ARG A 117 20.93 -8.57 0.75
N HIS A 118 21.28 -7.44 0.18
CA HIS A 118 22.02 -6.38 0.86
C HIS A 118 21.07 -5.52 1.69
N LEU A 119 21.57 -4.99 2.80
CA LEU A 119 20.87 -3.92 3.54
C LEU A 119 20.89 -2.63 2.71
N VAL A 120 19.95 -1.73 2.98
CA VAL A 120 19.90 -0.41 2.32
C VAL A 120 21.23 0.33 2.48
N ASP A 121 21.91 0.17 3.62
CA ASP A 121 23.19 0.82 3.92
C ASP A 121 24.39 0.24 3.15
N GLU A 122 24.26 -0.95 2.55
CA GLU A 122 25.34 -1.62 1.82
C GLU A 122 25.35 -1.31 0.32
N ILE A 123 24.38 -0.52 -0.17
CA ILE A 123 24.24 -0.17 -1.57
C ILE A 123 24.04 1.35 -1.68
N PRO A 124 24.66 2.03 -2.67
CA PRO A 124 24.31 3.40 -3.01
C PRO A 124 22.95 3.40 -3.73
N VAL A 125 21.88 3.09 -3.00
CA VAL A 125 20.52 3.49 -3.34
C VAL A 125 20.35 4.89 -2.77
N VAL A 126 19.84 5.80 -3.60
CA VAL A 126 19.66 7.21 -3.28
C VAL A 126 18.94 7.29 -1.93
N THR A 127 19.66 7.79 -0.92
CA THR A 127 19.14 7.95 0.44
C THR A 127 18.07 9.02 0.41
N VAL A 128 16.81 8.65 0.66
CA VAL A 128 15.78 9.62 1.02
C VAL A 128 14.94 9.09 2.18
N GLN A 129 14.65 10.02 3.08
CA GLN A 129 14.06 9.90 4.39
C GLN A 129 12.58 9.48 4.30
N VAL A 130 12.19 8.26 4.70
CA VAL A 130 10.77 7.83 4.61
C VAL A 130 10.24 7.09 5.84
N VAL A 131 11.04 6.94 6.91
CA VAL A 131 10.53 6.31 8.14
C VAL A 131 9.56 7.21 8.92
N ASP A 132 9.65 8.53 8.75
CA ASP A 132 8.83 9.47 9.53
C ASP A 132 7.44 9.72 8.89
N ASP A 133 7.34 9.75 7.57
CA ASP A 133 6.11 10.17 6.88
C ASP A 133 5.05 9.05 6.76
N LEU A 134 5.46 7.78 6.70
CA LEU A 134 4.53 6.64 6.66
C LEU A 134 3.90 6.36 8.05
N ALA A 135 4.71 6.43 9.11
CA ALA A 135 4.23 6.30 10.49
C ALA A 135 3.27 7.45 10.86
N LEU A 136 3.60 8.68 10.46
CA LEU A 136 2.75 9.86 10.71
C LEU A 136 1.43 9.82 9.94
N ARG A 137 1.42 9.29 8.70
CA ARG A 137 0.20 9.16 7.88
C ARG A 137 -0.73 8.04 8.36
N LEU A 138 -0.18 6.92 8.82
CA LEU A 138 -0.97 5.86 9.46
C LEU A 138 -1.57 6.36 10.80
N GLN A 139 -0.80 7.08 11.61
CA GLN A 139 -1.29 7.70 12.85
C GLN A 139 -2.41 8.74 12.60
N ARG A 140 -2.30 9.57 11.55
CA ARG A 140 -3.35 10.53 11.19
C ARG A 140 -4.63 9.86 10.71
N GLY A 141 -4.54 8.74 9.98
CA GLY A 141 -5.71 7.94 9.60
C GLY A 141 -6.45 7.37 10.81
N SER A 142 -5.70 6.85 11.79
CA SER A 142 -6.27 6.37 13.06
C SER A 142 -6.84 7.50 13.92
N GLN A 143 -6.14 8.64 14.02
CA GLN A 143 -6.64 9.80 14.78
C GLN A 143 -7.88 10.43 14.16
N ALA A 144 -7.98 10.53 12.84
CA ALA A 144 -9.19 11.03 12.18
C ALA A 144 -10.40 10.12 12.45
N ILE A 145 -10.21 8.80 12.44
CA ILE A 145 -11.25 7.82 12.80
C ILE A 145 -11.62 7.90 14.29
N LEU A 146 -10.65 8.11 15.19
CA LEU A 146 -10.89 8.28 16.62
C LEU A 146 -11.60 9.60 16.94
N LEU A 147 -11.25 10.69 16.26
CA LEU A 147 -11.92 12.00 16.35
C LEU A 147 -13.35 11.95 15.82
N LEU A 148 -13.59 11.30 14.68
CA LEU A 148 -14.94 11.07 14.16
C LEU A 148 -15.77 10.22 15.12
N ARG A 149 -15.19 9.17 15.72
CA ARG A 149 -15.87 8.35 16.73
C ARG A 149 -16.21 9.15 17.99
N SER A 150 -15.32 10.02 18.47
CA SER A 150 -15.61 10.85 19.65
C SER A 150 -16.63 11.95 19.35
N GLN A 151 -16.60 12.54 18.16
CA GLN A 151 -17.58 13.55 17.74
C GLN A 151 -18.98 12.95 17.58
N VAL A 152 -19.07 11.74 17.01
CA VAL A 152 -20.34 11.00 16.92
C VAL A 152 -20.84 10.59 18.30
N ALA A 153 -19.97 10.15 19.21
CA ALA A 153 -20.36 9.82 20.58
C ALA A 153 -20.90 11.05 21.34
N ALA A 154 -20.23 12.21 21.22
CA ALA A 154 -20.68 13.46 21.83
C ALA A 154 -22.04 13.92 21.28
N LEU A 155 -22.26 13.78 19.97
CA LEU A 155 -23.56 14.07 19.35
C LEU A 155 -24.67 13.11 19.80
N ILE A 156 -24.34 11.83 20.02
CA ILE A 156 -25.30 10.84 20.55
C ILE A 156 -25.68 11.19 21.99
N ASP A 157 -24.71 11.53 22.84
CA ASP A 157 -24.98 11.92 24.24
C ASP A 157 -25.80 13.22 24.31
N GLU A 158 -25.47 14.20 23.44
CA GLU A 158 -26.22 15.46 23.34
C GLU A 158 -27.66 15.21 22.88
N LEU A 159 -27.89 14.36 21.87
CA LEU A 159 -29.23 13.97 21.43
C LEU A 159 -30.00 13.17 22.49
N GLN A 160 -29.35 12.30 23.25
CA GLN A 160 -29.97 11.56 24.35
C GLN A 160 -30.37 12.47 25.52
N SER A 161 -29.64 13.56 25.75
CA SER A 161 -29.98 14.57 26.76
C SER A 161 -31.24 15.38 26.43
N TYR A 162 -31.64 15.44 25.15
CA TYR A 162 -32.88 16.08 24.69
C TYR A 162 -34.09 15.14 24.68
N CYS A 163 -33.92 13.85 24.98
CA CYS A 163 -34.97 12.84 25.03
C CYS A 163 -35.39 12.42 26.45
N LEU A 164 -34.97 13.18 27.47
CA LEU A 164 -35.49 13.15 28.86
C LEU A 164 -36.22 14.46 29.17
#